data_AF-A0A0G1KH48-F1
#
_entry.id   AF-A0A0G1KH48-F1
#
_cell.length_a   1.000
_cell.length_b   1.000
_cell.length_c   1.000
_cell.angle_alpha   90.00
_cell.angle_beta   90.00
_cell.angle_gamma   90.00
#
_symmetry.space_group_name_H-M   'P 1'
#
loop_
_entity.id
_entity.type
_entity.pdbx_description
1 polymer ?
#
loop_
_entity_poly.entity_id
_entity_poly.type
_entity_poly.pdbx_seq_one_letter_code
_entity_poly.pdbx_strand_id
1 'polypeptide(L)'
;MTASRNKVEVIYDIETKNFFDDNLREPGQLGISIVSAYRREVDNNSNEISGEMRSFWTPEALNVVGRDEYIFDHMWEWFEEADRIIGYNSFGFDNPAMNGIYDKGDFTKLKHFDVLDKIRLSFGHRVKLDSVAKETLGQGKIAGGADAVVWWGKGDLESLANLKKYCEMDVEVTKGIYDYGMKNKSLKFKDRWNELREIEVDFSYPIEVLVEEPAEIQMGLF
;
A
#
# COMPACT_ATOMS: atom_id res chain seq x y z
N MET A 1 23.49 -12.74 20.65
CA MET A 1 23.17 -11.48 19.93
C MET A 1 22.94 -11.84 18.48
N THR A 2 21.69 -12.10 18.11
CA THR A 2 21.33 -12.22 16.69
C THR A 2 21.47 -10.83 16.08
N ALA A 3 22.29 -10.69 15.05
CA ALA A 3 22.35 -9.45 14.28
C ALA A 3 20.95 -9.20 13.72
N SER A 4 20.31 -8.11 14.15
CA SER A 4 18.98 -7.75 13.64
C SER A 4 19.09 -7.49 12.15
N ARG A 5 18.42 -8.32 11.35
CA ARG A 5 18.41 -8.26 9.89
C ARG A 5 17.76 -6.96 9.41
N ASN A 6 18.10 -6.52 8.21
CA ASN A 6 17.36 -5.46 7.54
C ASN A 6 15.89 -5.86 7.41
N LYS A 7 15.00 -4.87 7.52
CA LYS A 7 13.57 -5.06 7.33
C LYS A 7 13.18 -4.74 5.90
N VAL A 8 12.25 -5.51 5.35
CA VAL A 8 11.67 -5.21 4.05
C VAL A 8 10.35 -4.49 4.25
N GLU A 9 10.20 -3.32 3.64
CA GLU A 9 8.94 -2.59 3.58
C GLU A 9 8.46 -2.52 2.13
N VAL A 10 7.15 -2.68 1.94
CA VAL A 10 6.50 -2.50 0.64
C VAL A 10 5.42 -1.45 0.78
N ILE A 11 5.56 -0.34 0.08
CA ILE A 11 4.51 0.69 -0.05
C ILE A 11 3.77 0.42 -1.35
N TYR A 12 2.45 0.46 -1.38
CA TYR A 12 1.72 0.16 -2.60
C TYR A 12 0.39 0.91 -2.70
N ASP A 13 -0.12 0.94 -3.93
CA ASP A 13 -1.41 1.47 -4.34
C ASP A 13 -1.92 0.63 -5.52
N ILE A 14 -3.24 0.65 -5.74
CA ILE A 14 -3.87 -0.06 -6.86
C ILE A 14 -4.81 0.85 -7.62
N GLU A 15 -5.00 0.52 -8.90
CA GLU A 15 -6.11 1.05 -9.67
C GLU A 15 -7.02 -0.06 -10.16
N THR A 16 -8.29 0.27 -10.34
CA THR A 16 -9.32 -0.71 -10.68
C THR A 16 -9.74 -0.62 -12.14
N LYS A 17 -10.35 -1.70 -12.64
CA LYS A 17 -10.88 -1.76 -14.01
C LYS A 17 -12.25 -1.11 -14.15
N ASN A 18 -13.00 -1.03 -13.05
CA ASN A 18 -14.41 -0.63 -13.04
C ASN A 18 -14.69 0.34 -11.90
N PHE A 19 -15.72 1.17 -12.07
CA PHE A 19 -16.31 1.93 -10.97
C PHE A 19 -17.23 1.04 -10.14
N PHE A 20 -17.46 1.41 -8.89
CA PHE A 20 -18.61 0.87 -8.14
C PHE A 20 -19.91 1.20 -8.86
N ASP A 21 -20.82 0.23 -8.92
CA ASP A 21 -22.18 0.41 -9.44
C ASP A 21 -23.18 -0.47 -8.66
N ASP A 22 -24.42 -0.56 -9.14
CA ASP A 22 -25.46 -1.34 -8.46
C ASP A 22 -25.12 -2.84 -8.34
N ASN A 23 -24.26 -3.37 -9.22
CA ASN A 23 -23.84 -4.77 -9.30
C ASN A 23 -22.45 -5.01 -8.68
N LEU A 24 -21.54 -4.04 -8.77
CA LEU A 24 -20.19 -4.09 -8.23
C LEU A 24 -20.12 -3.23 -6.97
N ARG A 25 -20.38 -3.85 -5.82
CA ARG A 25 -20.47 -3.17 -4.51
C ARG A 25 -19.27 -3.43 -3.61
N GLU A 26 -18.57 -4.54 -3.85
CA GLU A 26 -17.42 -4.95 -3.05
C GLU A 26 -16.11 -4.68 -3.83
N PRO A 27 -15.05 -4.17 -3.19
CA PRO A 27 -13.80 -3.83 -3.89
C PRO A 27 -13.20 -5.00 -4.69
N GLY A 28 -13.28 -6.22 -4.17
CA GLY A 28 -12.80 -7.44 -4.85
C GLY A 28 -13.49 -7.75 -6.18
N GLN A 29 -14.64 -7.12 -6.47
CA GLN A 29 -15.39 -7.31 -7.71
C GLN A 29 -14.96 -6.34 -8.82
N LEU A 30 -14.29 -5.24 -8.47
CA LEU A 30 -13.95 -4.19 -9.44
C LEU A 30 -12.90 -4.64 -10.45
N GLY A 31 -12.10 -5.66 -10.09
CA GLY A 31 -10.91 -6.06 -10.83
C GLY A 31 -9.81 -5.00 -10.76
N ILE A 32 -8.56 -5.43 -10.71
CA ILE A 32 -7.41 -4.53 -10.60
C ILE A 32 -6.78 -4.37 -11.98
N SER A 33 -6.54 -3.14 -12.41
CA SER A 33 -5.92 -2.83 -13.70
C SER A 33 -4.39 -2.79 -13.61
N ILE A 34 -3.87 -2.17 -12.55
CA ILE A 34 -2.44 -2.06 -12.24
C ILE A 34 -2.25 -2.04 -10.72
N VAL A 35 -1.12 -2.55 -10.25
CA VAL A 35 -0.61 -2.36 -8.89
C VAL A 35 0.75 -1.68 -9.00
N SER A 36 0.94 -0.52 -8.40
CA SER A 36 2.27 0.06 -8.24
C SER A 36 2.76 -0.19 -6.82
N ALA A 37 4.03 -0.54 -6.69
CA ALA A 37 4.64 -0.77 -5.39
C ALA A 37 6.08 -0.26 -5.35
N TYR A 38 6.48 0.21 -4.18
CA TYR A 38 7.83 0.56 -3.82
C TYR A 38 8.33 -0.40 -2.75
N ARG A 39 9.26 -1.28 -3.10
CA ARG A 39 9.89 -2.22 -2.17
C ARG A 39 11.24 -1.68 -1.75
N ARG A 40 11.50 -1.68 -0.44
CA ARG A 40 12.76 -1.19 0.13
C ARG A 40 13.28 -2.03 1.28
N GLU A 41 14.59 -1.98 1.45
CA GLU A 41 15.26 -2.48 2.64
C GLU A 41 15.65 -1.32 3.56
N VAL A 42 15.33 -1.44 4.84
CA VAL A 42 15.68 -0.46 5.86
C VAL A 42 16.53 -1.07 6.96
N ASP A 43 17.48 -0.29 7.47
CA ASP A 43 18.30 -0.67 8.62
C ASP A 43 17.50 -0.60 9.94
N ASN A 44 18.15 -0.96 11.05
CA ASN A 44 17.53 -0.92 12.38
C ASN A 44 17.17 0.50 12.87
N ASN A 45 17.70 1.54 12.23
CA ASN A 45 17.41 2.93 12.51
C ASN A 45 16.36 3.50 11.53
N SER A 46 15.72 2.65 10.71
CA SER A 46 14.78 3.04 9.66
C SER A 46 15.40 3.91 8.55
N ASN A 47 16.71 3.82 8.34
CA ASN A 47 17.34 4.40 7.16
C ASN A 47 17.18 3.45 5.97
N GLU A 48 16.76 3.99 4.83
CA GLU A 48 16.66 3.25 3.58
C GLU A 48 18.05 2.90 3.04
N ILE A 49 18.26 1.61 2.75
CA ILE A 49 19.51 1.06 2.19
C ILE A 49 19.39 0.95 0.67
N SER A 50 18.26 0.42 0.21
CA SER A 50 17.92 0.24 -1.19
C SER A 50 16.41 0.30 -1.37
N GLY A 51 15.96 0.72 -2.54
CA GLY A 51 14.54 0.74 -2.87
C GLY A 51 14.30 0.80 -4.38
N GLU A 52 13.21 0.21 -4.81
CA GLU A 52 12.82 0.14 -6.22
C GLU A 52 11.30 0.28 -6.36
N MET A 53 10.87 1.11 -7.31
CA MET A 53 9.47 1.20 -7.76
C MET A 53 9.25 0.20 -8.90
N ARG A 54 8.16 -0.57 -8.83
CA ARG A 54 7.65 -1.37 -9.95
C ARG A 54 6.15 -1.21 -10.08
N SER A 55 5.67 -1.34 -11.31
CA SER A 55 4.26 -1.45 -11.60
C SER A 55 3.98 -2.80 -12.24
N PHE A 56 2.95 -3.47 -11.75
CA PHE A 56 2.54 -4.81 -12.13
C PHE A 56 1.20 -4.71 -12.83
N TRP A 57 1.12 -5.29 -14.01
CA TRP A 57 -0.05 -5.21 -14.87
C TRP A 57 -0.82 -6.53 -14.89
N THR A 58 -2.08 -6.41 -15.31
CA THR A 58 -2.86 -7.56 -15.75
C THR A 58 -2.31 -8.11 -17.07
N PRO A 59 -2.41 -9.44 -17.32
CA PRO A 59 -1.90 -10.04 -18.55
C PRO A 59 -2.46 -9.40 -19.83
N GLU A 60 -3.71 -8.94 -19.83
CA GLU A 60 -4.32 -8.30 -21.00
C GLU A 60 -3.67 -6.94 -21.37
N ALA A 61 -3.13 -6.21 -20.39
CA ALA A 61 -2.51 -4.92 -20.63
C ALA A 61 -1.18 -5.03 -21.41
N LEU A 62 -0.48 -6.16 -21.31
CA LEU A 62 0.82 -6.37 -21.95
C LEU A 62 0.78 -6.25 -23.48
N ASN A 63 -0.39 -6.44 -24.09
CA ASN A 63 -0.57 -6.24 -25.53
C ASN A 63 -0.40 -4.77 -25.95
N VAL A 64 -0.50 -3.85 -25.00
CA VAL A 64 -0.38 -2.40 -25.21
C VAL A 64 0.90 -1.86 -24.59
N VAL A 65 1.16 -2.18 -23.32
CA VAL A 65 2.31 -1.61 -22.57
C VAL A 65 3.65 -2.28 -22.90
N GLY A 66 3.62 -3.46 -23.53
CA GLY A 66 4.81 -4.23 -23.91
C GLY A 66 5.07 -5.42 -22.98
N ARG A 67 5.86 -6.38 -23.46
CA ARG A 67 6.16 -7.65 -22.76
C ARG A 67 7.27 -7.56 -21.72
N ASP A 68 8.01 -6.46 -21.71
CA ASP A 68 9.10 -6.23 -20.76
C ASP A 68 8.57 -5.70 -19.41
N GLU A 69 7.28 -5.38 -19.32
CA GLU A 69 6.60 -4.95 -18.11
C GLU A 69 6.25 -6.14 -17.20
N TYR A 70 6.17 -5.89 -15.89
CA TYR A 70 5.87 -6.93 -14.91
C TYR A 70 4.37 -7.25 -14.88
N ILE A 71 4.04 -8.52 -14.63
CA ILE A 71 2.66 -8.95 -14.31
C ILE A 71 2.48 -9.24 -12.83
N PHE A 72 1.23 -9.29 -12.39
CA PHE A 72 0.82 -9.55 -11.01
C PHE A 72 1.55 -10.73 -10.34
N ASP A 73 1.83 -11.83 -11.04
CA ASP A 73 2.49 -12.98 -10.42
C ASP A 73 3.86 -12.63 -9.79
N HIS A 74 4.57 -11.65 -10.35
CA HIS A 74 5.86 -11.17 -9.84
C HIS A 74 5.74 -10.32 -8.57
N MET A 75 4.56 -9.75 -8.29
CA MET A 75 4.38 -8.83 -7.16
C MET A 75 4.26 -9.57 -5.83
N TRP A 76 3.79 -10.82 -5.86
CA TRP A 76 3.53 -11.59 -4.65
C TRP A 76 4.79 -11.81 -3.82
N GLU A 77 5.94 -11.98 -4.46
CA GLU A 77 7.24 -12.12 -3.78
C GLU A 77 7.52 -10.92 -2.87
N TRP A 78 7.20 -9.70 -3.32
CA TRP A 78 7.40 -8.48 -2.54
C TRP A 78 6.49 -8.43 -1.31
N PHE A 79 5.20 -8.71 -1.50
CA PHE A 79 4.23 -8.63 -0.40
C PHE A 79 4.45 -9.75 0.64
N GLU A 80 4.83 -10.95 0.20
CA GLU A 80 5.00 -12.11 1.08
C GLU A 80 6.29 -12.03 1.92
N GLU A 81 7.37 -11.45 1.37
CA GLU A 81 8.61 -11.25 2.12
C GLU A 81 8.56 -10.05 3.09
N ALA A 82 7.61 -9.13 2.89
CA ALA A 82 7.57 -7.86 3.59
C ALA A 82 7.44 -8.04 5.11
N ASP A 83 8.23 -7.29 5.86
CA ASP A 83 8.04 -7.09 7.31
C ASP A 83 6.93 -6.10 7.61
N ARG A 84 6.60 -5.25 6.63
CA ARG A 84 5.46 -4.35 6.66
C ARG A 84 5.00 -3.98 5.26
N ILE A 85 3.69 -4.04 5.03
CA ILE A 85 3.03 -3.56 3.81
C ILE A 85 2.29 -2.27 4.15
N ILE A 86 2.56 -1.19 3.43
CA ILE A 86 2.10 0.17 3.76
C ILE A 86 1.20 0.66 2.64
N GLY A 87 0.03 1.17 3.01
CA GLY A 87 -0.89 1.80 2.07
C GLY A 87 -1.65 2.95 2.71
N TYR A 88 -2.48 3.62 1.92
CA TYR A 88 -3.35 4.69 2.38
C TYR A 88 -4.81 4.32 2.11
N ASN A 89 -5.59 4.07 3.16
CA ASN A 89 -6.93 3.46 3.05
C ASN A 89 -6.91 2.01 2.52
N SER A 90 -5.77 1.33 2.58
CA SER A 90 -5.64 -0.04 2.10
C SER A 90 -6.53 -1.03 2.86
N PHE A 91 -6.82 -0.82 4.14
CA PHE A 91 -7.77 -1.66 4.88
C PHE A 91 -9.19 -1.56 4.34
N GLY A 92 -9.59 -0.37 3.89
CA GLY A 92 -10.94 -0.11 3.42
C GLY A 92 -11.17 -0.42 1.95
N PHE A 93 -10.12 -0.58 1.15
CA PHE A 93 -10.24 -0.70 -0.30
C PHE A 93 -9.23 -1.66 -0.91
N ASP A 94 -7.94 -1.35 -0.86
CA ASP A 94 -6.91 -2.07 -1.60
C ASP A 94 -6.77 -3.52 -1.13
N ASN A 95 -6.74 -3.78 0.18
CA ASN A 95 -6.63 -5.12 0.72
C ASN A 95 -7.83 -6.00 0.30
N PRO A 96 -9.11 -5.57 0.47
CA PRO A 96 -10.25 -6.28 -0.07
C PRO A 96 -10.22 -6.47 -1.59
N ALA A 97 -9.72 -5.50 -2.35
CA ALA A 97 -9.61 -5.61 -3.80
C ALA A 97 -8.54 -6.63 -4.22
N MET A 98 -7.37 -6.61 -3.58
CA MET A 98 -6.29 -7.57 -3.77
C MET A 98 -6.71 -9.00 -3.42
N ASN A 99 -7.58 -9.17 -2.40
CA ASN A 99 -8.21 -10.45 -2.09
C ASN A 99 -9.06 -11.04 -3.23
N GLY A 100 -9.54 -10.21 -4.16
CA GLY A 100 -10.23 -10.68 -5.36
C GLY A 100 -9.33 -11.39 -6.38
N ILE A 101 -8.00 -11.21 -6.28
CA ILE A 101 -7.01 -11.80 -7.19
C ILE A 101 -5.91 -12.62 -6.48
N TYR A 102 -5.79 -12.53 -5.16
CA TYR A 102 -4.81 -13.28 -4.38
C TYR A 102 -5.33 -14.70 -4.09
N ASP A 103 -4.65 -15.72 -4.62
CA ASP A 103 -5.10 -17.12 -4.57
C ASP A 103 -4.39 -17.97 -3.51
N LYS A 104 -3.30 -17.47 -2.92
CA LYS A 104 -2.49 -18.18 -1.91
C LYS A 104 -3.05 -18.09 -0.48
N GLY A 105 -4.14 -17.36 -0.25
CA GLY A 105 -4.75 -17.24 1.06
C GLY A 105 -5.58 -15.96 1.23
N ASP A 106 -5.38 -15.28 2.34
CA ASP A 106 -6.08 -14.03 2.66
C ASP A 106 -5.05 -12.90 2.78
N PHE A 107 -5.03 -12.03 1.77
CA PHE A 107 -4.12 -10.89 1.67
C PHE A 107 -4.25 -9.95 2.87
N THR A 108 -5.43 -9.88 3.51
CA THR A 108 -5.63 -9.04 4.69
C THR A 108 -4.87 -9.52 5.93
N LYS A 109 -4.38 -10.77 5.93
CA LYS A 109 -3.61 -11.36 7.04
C LYS A 109 -2.11 -11.06 6.97
N LEU A 110 -1.64 -10.42 5.89
CA LEU A 110 -0.24 -9.98 5.79
C LEU A 110 0.04 -8.81 6.75
N LYS A 111 1.31 -8.42 6.90
CA LYS A 111 1.79 -7.45 7.89
C LYS A 111 1.48 -6.00 7.51
N HIS A 112 0.19 -5.66 7.41
CA HIS A 112 -0.26 -4.37 6.89
C HIS A 112 -0.18 -3.20 7.89
N PHE A 113 0.00 -2.01 7.33
CA PHE A 113 -0.03 -0.72 8.00
C PHE A 113 -0.80 0.28 7.11
N ASP A 114 -1.99 0.70 7.56
CA ASP A 114 -2.79 1.70 6.87
C ASP A 114 -2.62 3.08 7.53
N VAL A 115 -2.05 4.02 6.79
CA VAL A 115 -1.81 5.40 7.26
C VAL A 115 -3.12 6.11 7.62
N LEU A 116 -4.18 5.90 6.84
CA LEU A 116 -5.48 6.52 7.10
C LEU A 116 -6.13 5.93 8.35
N ASP A 117 -5.99 4.62 8.56
CA ASP A 117 -6.48 4.00 9.78
C ASP A 117 -5.81 4.58 11.03
N LYS A 118 -4.48 4.77 10.97
CA LYS A 118 -3.74 5.41 12.06
C LYS A 118 -4.16 6.86 12.31
N ILE A 119 -4.40 7.64 11.25
CA ILE A 119 -4.98 8.99 11.38
C ILE A 119 -6.36 8.92 12.02
N ARG A 120 -7.22 7.99 11.59
CA ARG A 120 -8.57 7.81 12.14
C ARG A 120 -8.51 7.46 13.63
N LEU A 121 -7.61 6.59 14.06
CA LEU A 121 -7.47 6.18 15.47
C LEU A 121 -7.02 7.35 16.36
N SER A 122 -6.19 8.26 15.84
CA SER A 122 -5.68 9.42 16.58
C SER A 122 -6.61 10.63 16.55
N PHE A 123 -7.20 10.95 15.38
CA PHE A 123 -8.02 12.15 15.16
C PHE A 123 -9.54 11.91 15.19
N GLY A 124 -9.98 10.67 15.03
CA GLY A 124 -11.40 10.27 14.99
C GLY A 124 -12.10 10.48 13.64
N HIS A 125 -11.42 11.03 12.63
CA HIS A 125 -11.99 11.25 11.29
C HIS A 125 -11.02 10.83 10.18
N ARG A 126 -11.59 10.46 9.03
CA ARG A 126 -10.84 10.17 7.80
C ARG A 126 -10.39 11.48 7.15
N VAL A 127 -9.17 11.48 6.62
CA VAL A 127 -8.56 12.60 5.89
C VAL A 127 -8.16 12.08 4.50
N LYS A 128 -8.17 12.94 3.48
CA LYS A 128 -7.73 12.54 2.13
C LYS A 128 -6.21 12.54 2.04
N LEU A 129 -5.63 11.65 1.23
CA LEU A 129 -4.19 11.56 0.97
C LEU A 129 -3.61 12.94 0.63
N ASP A 130 -4.17 13.62 -0.37
CA ASP A 130 -3.78 14.98 -0.77
C ASP A 130 -3.76 15.99 0.37
N SER A 131 -4.74 15.92 1.27
CA SER A 131 -4.84 16.85 2.40
C SER A 131 -3.72 16.65 3.41
N VAL A 132 -3.28 15.40 3.60
CA VAL A 132 -2.12 15.07 4.45
C VAL A 132 -0.83 15.41 3.72
N ALA A 133 -0.69 15.00 2.46
CA ALA A 133 0.49 15.25 1.62
C ALA A 133 0.83 16.74 1.54
N LYS A 134 -0.19 17.59 1.34
CA LYS A 134 -0.02 19.04 1.23
C LYS A 134 0.59 19.67 2.48
N GLU A 135 0.07 19.35 3.64
CA GLU A 135 0.49 20.01 4.88
C GLU A 135 1.68 19.30 5.54
N THR A 136 1.90 18.00 5.24
CA THR A 136 3.02 17.21 5.76
C THR A 136 4.27 17.35 4.89
N LEU A 137 4.13 17.28 3.56
CA LEU A 137 5.25 17.27 2.61
C LEU A 137 5.42 18.59 1.85
N GLY A 138 4.44 19.49 1.93
CA GLY A 138 4.41 20.70 1.10
C GLY A 138 4.09 20.43 -0.37
N GLN A 139 3.62 19.23 -0.71
CA GLN A 139 3.33 18.81 -2.08
C GLN A 139 1.85 19.02 -2.41
N GLY A 140 1.56 19.75 -3.51
CA GLY A 140 0.20 19.99 -3.99
C GLY A 140 -0.21 19.06 -5.12
N LYS A 141 -1.53 18.94 -5.34
CA LYS A 141 -2.18 18.04 -6.32
C LYS A 141 -1.51 17.93 -7.69
N ILE A 142 -1.40 16.70 -8.17
CA ILE A 142 -1.25 16.35 -9.58
C ILE A 142 -2.40 15.37 -9.90
N ALA A 143 -3.46 15.85 -10.56
CA ALA A 143 -4.67 15.09 -10.97
C ALA A 143 -5.45 14.38 -9.83
N GLY A 144 -6.57 13.73 -10.12
CA GLY A 144 -7.36 13.00 -9.13
C GLY A 144 -7.93 11.70 -9.71
N GLY A 145 -8.08 10.66 -8.88
CA GLY A 145 -8.35 9.27 -9.30
C GLY A 145 -9.63 8.98 -10.11
N ALA A 146 -10.48 9.97 -10.39
CA ALA A 146 -11.62 9.79 -11.31
C ALA A 146 -11.17 9.47 -12.75
N ASP A 147 -9.93 9.80 -13.10
CA ASP A 147 -9.38 9.56 -14.44
C ASP A 147 -8.84 8.13 -14.63
N ALA A 148 -8.52 7.39 -13.56
CA ALA A 148 -7.84 6.09 -13.65
C ALA A 148 -8.66 5.00 -14.37
N VAL A 149 -9.90 4.77 -13.94
CA VAL A 149 -10.81 3.81 -14.60
C VAL A 149 -11.12 4.25 -16.05
N VAL A 150 -11.17 5.56 -16.31
CA VAL A 150 -11.39 6.10 -17.66
C VAL A 150 -10.17 5.82 -18.55
N TRP A 151 -8.96 6.01 -18.05
CA TRP A 151 -7.73 5.68 -18.76
C TRP A 151 -7.64 4.19 -19.06
N TRP A 152 -7.97 3.33 -18.09
CA TRP A 152 -8.05 1.90 -18.30
C TRP A 152 -9.05 1.54 -19.42
N GLY A 153 -10.26 2.12 -19.37
CA GLY A 153 -11.30 1.87 -20.38
C GLY A 153 -10.92 2.33 -21.79
N LYS A 154 -10.09 3.37 -21.93
CA LYS A 154 -9.54 3.79 -23.23
C LYS A 154 -8.53 2.78 -23.77
N GLY A 155 -7.68 2.24 -22.90
CA GLY A 155 -6.72 1.18 -23.22
C GLY A 155 -5.63 1.55 -24.23
N ASP A 156 -5.53 2.82 -24.65
CA ASP A 156 -4.44 3.31 -25.48
C ASP A 156 -3.15 3.54 -24.67
N LEU A 157 -2.01 3.58 -25.36
CA LEU A 157 -0.69 3.66 -24.73
C LEU A 157 -0.52 4.92 -23.86
N GLU A 158 -1.08 6.06 -24.29
CA GLU A 158 -1.00 7.31 -23.53
C GLU A 158 -1.83 7.23 -22.24
N SER A 159 -3.04 6.67 -22.33
CA SER A 159 -3.92 6.46 -21.19
C SER A 159 -3.30 5.50 -20.17
N LEU A 160 -2.76 4.37 -20.62
CA LEU A 160 -2.10 3.42 -19.71
C LEU A 160 -0.80 4.00 -19.11
N ALA A 161 -0.07 4.83 -19.84
CA ALA A 161 1.08 5.55 -19.28
C ALA A 161 0.66 6.55 -18.19
N ASN A 162 -0.46 7.26 -18.39
CA ASN A 162 -1.02 8.16 -17.38
C ASN A 162 -1.52 7.39 -16.15
N LEU A 163 -2.19 6.25 -16.35
CA LEU A 163 -2.65 5.35 -15.29
C LEU A 163 -1.48 4.88 -14.42
N LYS A 164 -0.41 4.38 -15.04
CA LYS A 164 0.82 3.97 -14.34
C LYS A 164 1.44 5.11 -13.55
N LYS A 165 1.60 6.27 -14.19
CA LYS A 165 2.17 7.45 -13.52
C LYS A 165 1.34 7.88 -12.31
N TYR A 166 0.03 7.81 -12.41
CA TYR A 166 -0.86 8.20 -11.32
C TYR A 166 -0.75 7.23 -10.13
N CYS A 167 -0.79 5.92 -10.38
CA CYS A 167 -0.62 4.91 -9.33
C CYS A 167 0.77 4.98 -8.67
N GLU A 168 1.85 5.12 -9.46
CA GLU A 168 3.22 5.27 -8.93
C GLU A 168 3.37 6.52 -8.05
N MET A 169 2.68 7.61 -8.40
CA MET A 169 2.70 8.84 -7.63
C MET A 169 1.95 8.70 -6.30
N ASP A 170 0.82 8.00 -6.25
CA ASP A 170 0.12 7.74 -4.98
C ASP A 170 0.96 6.86 -4.04
N VAL A 171 1.77 5.94 -4.59
CA VAL A 171 2.81 5.21 -3.83
C VAL A 171 3.89 6.14 -3.30
N GLU A 172 4.45 7.03 -4.14
CA GLU A 172 5.48 7.99 -3.73
C GLU A 172 4.99 8.94 -2.63
N VAL A 173 3.76 9.45 -2.76
CA VAL A 173 3.15 10.33 -1.76
C VAL A 173 2.91 9.58 -0.46
N THR A 174 2.39 8.35 -0.53
CA THR A 174 2.18 7.49 0.65
C THR A 174 3.50 7.20 1.36
N LYS A 175 4.55 6.86 0.60
CA LYS A 175 5.92 6.68 1.13
C LYS A 175 6.41 7.95 1.81
N GLY A 176 6.27 9.10 1.18
CA GLY A 176 6.71 10.39 1.74
C GLY A 176 6.02 10.71 3.06
N ILE A 177 4.70 10.51 3.14
CA ILE A 177 3.92 10.71 4.37
C ILE A 177 4.39 9.74 5.46
N TYR A 178 4.57 8.47 5.13
CA TYR A 178 5.04 7.46 6.07
C TYR A 178 6.45 7.78 6.59
N ASP A 179 7.38 8.16 5.71
CA ASP A 179 8.75 8.54 6.08
C ASP A 179 8.77 9.77 6.99
N TYR A 180 7.96 10.78 6.68
CA TYR A 180 7.79 11.94 7.56
C TYR A 180 7.27 11.51 8.92
N GLY A 181 6.22 10.69 8.97
CA GLY A 181 5.60 10.22 10.20
C GLY A 181 6.55 9.38 11.05
N MET A 182 7.32 8.49 10.43
CA MET A 182 8.35 7.69 11.10
C MET A 182 9.40 8.56 11.78
N LYS A 183 9.82 9.66 11.13
CA LYS A 183 10.83 10.59 11.65
C LYS A 183 10.29 11.55 12.72
N ASN A 184 9.10 12.12 12.49
CA ASN A 184 8.56 13.21 13.31
C ASN A 184 7.56 12.74 14.37
N LYS A 185 7.07 11.50 14.27
CA LYS A 185 5.99 10.93 15.10
C LYS A 185 4.65 11.66 15.00
N SER A 186 4.52 12.57 14.04
CA SER A 186 3.31 13.33 13.78
C SER A 186 2.99 13.43 12.29
N LEU A 187 1.72 13.72 11.99
CA LEU A 187 1.24 14.06 10.65
C LEU A 187 0.43 15.35 10.68
N LYS A 188 0.47 16.10 9.57
CA LYS A 188 -0.19 17.40 9.43
C LYS A 188 -1.22 17.38 8.31
N PHE A 189 -2.36 18.03 8.54
CA PHE A 189 -3.42 18.21 7.53
C PHE A 189 -4.35 19.34 7.94
N LYS A 190 -5.19 19.80 7.01
CA LYS A 190 -6.31 20.69 7.32
C LYS A 190 -7.59 19.90 7.50
N ASP A 191 -8.32 20.21 8.56
CA ASP A 191 -9.62 19.59 8.81
C ASP A 191 -10.74 20.22 7.97
N ARG A 192 -11.98 19.77 8.21
CA ARG A 192 -13.16 20.27 7.48
C ARG A 192 -13.47 21.76 7.69
N TRP A 193 -12.89 22.37 8.72
CA TRP A 193 -12.99 23.80 9.01
C TRP A 193 -11.77 24.59 8.51
N ASN A 194 -10.90 23.95 7.72
CA ASN A 194 -9.66 24.53 7.18
C ASN A 194 -8.65 24.92 8.27
N GLU A 195 -8.79 24.37 9.48
CA GLU A 195 -7.82 24.52 10.57
C GLU A 195 -6.69 23.52 10.41
N LEU A 196 -5.45 23.98 10.58
CA LEU A 196 -4.28 23.11 10.57
C LEU A 196 -4.29 22.23 11.83
N ARG A 197 -4.24 20.92 11.62
CA ARG A 197 -4.09 19.90 12.65
C ARG A 197 -2.73 19.26 12.52
N GLU A 198 -2.13 18.99 13.67
CA GLU A 198 -0.98 18.11 13.82
C GLU A 198 -1.37 17.05 14.84
N ILE A 199 -1.24 15.78 14.47
CA ILE A 199 -1.63 14.65 15.31
C ILE A 199 -0.43 13.74 15.51
N GLU A 200 -0.31 13.17 16.72
CA GLU A 200 0.65 12.11 16.99
C GLU A 200 0.15 10.81 16.37
N VAL A 201 1.04 10.04 15.76
CA VAL A 201 0.70 8.77 15.12
C VAL A 201 1.71 7.70 15.52
N ASP A 202 1.20 6.55 15.95
CA ASP A 202 2.01 5.39 16.27
C ASP A 202 2.39 4.59 15.02
N PHE A 203 3.68 4.66 14.67
CA PHE A 203 4.30 3.91 13.58
C PHE A 203 5.12 2.70 14.05
N SER A 204 5.04 2.31 15.33
CA SER A 204 5.78 1.17 15.86
C SER A 204 5.48 -0.12 15.08
N TYR A 205 6.51 -0.95 14.90
CA TYR A 205 6.37 -2.26 14.26
C TYR A 205 5.49 -3.19 15.11
N PRO A 206 4.72 -4.11 14.49
CA PRO A 206 4.06 -5.17 15.25
C PRO A 206 5.10 -5.90 16.10
N ILE A 207 4.76 -6.19 17.36
CA ILE A 207 5.63 -6.98 18.23
C ILE A 207 5.68 -8.39 17.61
N GLU A 208 6.87 -8.84 17.21
CA GLU A 208 7.07 -10.23 16.84
C GLU A 208 6.82 -11.10 18.07
N VAL A 209 5.67 -11.76 18.12
CA VAL A 209 5.40 -12.77 19.14
C VAL A 209 6.22 -13.99 18.73
N LEU A 210 7.34 -14.22 19.42
CA LEU A 210 8.03 -15.51 19.36
C LEU A 210 7.07 -16.55 19.90
N VAL A 211 6.42 -17.30 19.01
CA VAL A 211 5.65 -18.48 19.39
C VAL A 211 6.67 -19.55 19.75
N GLU A 212 6.91 -19.78 21.03
CA GLU A 212 7.63 -20.98 21.47
C GLU A 212 6.82 -22.19 21.00
N GLU A 213 7.41 -23.04 20.15
CA GLU A 213 6.76 -24.28 19.75
C GLU A 213 6.45 -25.12 21.01
N PRO A 214 5.25 -25.70 21.14
CA PRO A 214 4.94 -26.54 22.28
C PRO A 214 5.91 -27.72 22.30
N ALA A 215 6.61 -27.90 23.42
CA ALA A 215 7.49 -29.05 23.61
C ALA A 215 6.70 -30.35 23.32
N GLU A 216 7.23 -31.19 22.42
CA GLU A 216 6.68 -32.51 22.13
C GLU A 216 6.50 -33.28 23.44
N ILE A 217 5.23 -33.53 23.81
CA ILE A 217 4.93 -34.46 24.90
C ILE A 217 5.20 -35.85 24.36
N GLN A 218 6.41 -36.35 24.62
CA GLN A 218 6.77 -37.74 24.40
C GLN A 218 5.88 -38.60 25.33
N MET A 219 4.76 -39.08 24.80
CA MET A 219 3.94 -40.08 25.47
C MET A 219 4.74 -41.39 25.54
N GLY A 220 5.36 -41.64 26.69
CA GLY A 220 5.89 -42.94 27.04
C GLY A 220 4.76 -43.97 27.08
N LEU A 221 4.86 -44.99 26.22
CA LEU A 221 4.06 -46.21 26.30
C LEU A 221 4.39 -46.93 27.61
N PHE A 222 3.42 -46.99 28.51
CA PHE A 222 3.34 -47.98 29.57
C PHE A 222 2.26 -49.00 29.21
#